data_AF-A0A1G3UTG9-F1
#
_entry.id   AF-A0A1G3UTG9-F1
#
_cell.length_a   1.000
_cell.length_b   1.000
_cell.length_c   1.000
_cell.angle_alpha   90.00
_cell.angle_beta   90.00
_cell.angle_gamma   90.00
#
_symmetry.space_group_name_H-M   'P 1'
#
loop_
_entity.id
_entity.type
_entity.pdbx_description
1 polymer ?
#
loop_
_entity_poly.entity_id
_entity_poly.type
_entity_poly.pdbx_seq_one_letter_code
_entity_poly.pdbx_strand_id
1 'polypeptide(L)'
;MAASDKRKPWHELFYLNDIDTFLNKENSGSFDTPLECVRIAPSASNKQPWRIIKDRDQNAFHFYLKRTPGYENIVKDIKLQNVDIGIAMCHFELMARELGLKGDWNVNDPHIKSGGMEYIVSWT
;
A
#
# COMPACT_ATOMS: atom_id res chain seq x y z
N MET A 1 19.98 -9.43 13.76
CA MET A 1 19.95 -9.64 12.30
C MET A 1 18.87 -8.76 11.71
N ALA A 2 19.17 -7.95 10.69
CA ALA A 2 18.15 -7.15 10.00
C ALA A 2 17.25 -8.11 9.21
N ALA A 3 15.96 -8.17 9.51
CA ALA A 3 14.98 -9.05 8.86
C ALA A 3 14.61 -8.55 7.45
N SER A 4 15.61 -8.23 6.62
CA SER A 4 15.48 -7.54 5.33
C SER A 4 14.86 -8.40 4.22
N ASP A 5 14.76 -9.70 4.43
CA ASP A 5 14.23 -10.72 3.53
C ASP A 5 12.77 -11.09 3.85
N LYS A 6 12.32 -10.85 5.09
CA LYS A 6 10.93 -11.12 5.48
C LYS A 6 10.00 -10.08 4.89
N ARG A 7 8.82 -10.49 4.43
CA ARG A 7 7.73 -9.60 4.04
C ARG A 7 6.43 -10.05 4.70
N LYS A 8 5.53 -9.10 4.94
CA LYS A 8 4.20 -9.42 5.42
C LYS A 8 3.48 -10.32 4.39
N PRO A 9 2.63 -11.24 4.86
CA PRO A 9 1.81 -12.02 3.95
C PRO A 9 0.83 -11.11 3.21
N TRP A 10 0.44 -11.52 2.01
CA TRP A 10 -0.44 -10.75 1.12
C TRP A 10 -1.72 -10.25 1.81
N HIS A 11 -2.41 -11.14 2.54
CA HIS A 11 -3.65 -10.81 3.24
C HIS A 11 -3.48 -9.78 4.36
N GLU A 12 -2.27 -9.52 4.85
CA GLU A 12 -2.06 -8.44 5.82
C GLU A 12 -1.98 -7.06 5.15
N LEU A 13 -1.84 -6.98 3.83
CA LEU A 13 -1.51 -5.74 3.11
C LEU A 13 -2.60 -5.30 2.13
N PHE A 14 -3.32 -6.24 1.53
CA PHE A 14 -4.20 -5.97 0.39
C PHE A 14 -5.63 -6.43 0.65
N TYR A 15 -6.58 -5.55 0.35
CA TYR A 15 -7.99 -5.71 0.64
C TYR A 15 -8.85 -5.34 -0.56
N LEU A 16 -10.10 -5.82 -0.57
CA LEU A 16 -11.07 -5.61 -1.63
C LEU A 16 -12.28 -4.86 -1.06
N ASN A 17 -12.61 -3.70 -1.62
CA ASN A 17 -13.70 -2.78 -1.22
C ASN A 17 -13.57 -2.15 0.17
N ASP A 18 -13.14 -2.89 1.19
CA ASP A 18 -13.01 -2.44 2.56
C ASP A 18 -11.95 -3.23 3.34
N ILE A 19 -11.67 -2.82 4.57
CA ILE A 19 -10.67 -3.47 5.44
C ILE A 19 -11.05 -4.87 5.94
N ASP A 20 -12.31 -5.28 5.80
CA ASP A 20 -12.80 -6.55 6.34
C ASP A 20 -12.63 -7.70 5.33
N THR A 21 -12.45 -7.38 4.04
CA THR A 21 -12.35 -8.35 2.96
C THR A 21 -10.95 -8.36 2.36
N PHE A 22 -10.21 -9.47 2.52
CA PHE A 22 -8.89 -9.61 1.89
C PHE A 22 -9.00 -9.70 0.36
N LEU A 23 -8.07 -9.06 -0.33
CA LEU A 23 -7.93 -9.21 -1.78
C LEU A 23 -7.24 -10.54 -2.07
N ASN A 24 -7.92 -11.48 -2.71
CA ASN A 24 -7.24 -12.67 -3.25
C ASN A 24 -6.33 -12.26 -4.41
N LYS A 25 -5.18 -12.93 -4.55
CA LYS A 25 -4.21 -12.59 -5.59
C LYS A 25 -4.82 -12.77 -6.99
N GLU A 26 -5.63 -13.80 -7.19
CA GLU A 26 -6.35 -14.07 -8.43
C GLU A 26 -7.33 -12.93 -8.79
N ASN A 27 -7.86 -12.22 -7.78
CA ASN A 27 -8.79 -11.11 -7.96
C ASN A 27 -8.08 -9.76 -8.20
N SER A 28 -6.75 -9.71 -8.14
CA SER A 28 -5.99 -8.51 -8.49
C SER A 28 -5.82 -8.29 -10.00
N GLY A 29 -6.15 -9.31 -10.82
CA GLY A 29 -6.08 -9.22 -12.28
C GLY A 29 -4.68 -8.82 -12.75
N SER A 30 -4.60 -7.91 -13.72
CA SER A 30 -3.31 -7.41 -14.25
C SER A 30 -2.47 -6.63 -13.22
N PHE A 31 -3.02 -6.28 -12.05
CA PHE A 31 -2.31 -5.56 -11.00
C PHE A 31 -1.66 -6.48 -9.95
N ASP A 32 -1.64 -7.80 -10.17
CA ASP A 32 -0.98 -8.75 -9.26
C ASP A 32 0.50 -8.45 -9.04
N THR A 33 1.18 -8.07 -10.12
CA THR A 33 2.62 -7.83 -10.17
C THR A 33 2.96 -6.45 -9.61
N PRO A 34 2.25 -5.34 -9.94
CA PRO A 34 2.37 -4.08 -9.22
C PRO A 34 2.17 -4.21 -7.69
N LEU A 35 1.16 -4.96 -7.24
CA LEU A 35 0.93 -5.20 -5.81
C LEU A 35 2.05 -6.05 -5.19
N GLU A 36 2.58 -7.04 -5.91
CA GLU A 36 3.76 -7.79 -5.45
C GLU A 36 4.99 -6.89 -5.31
N CYS A 37 5.19 -5.94 -6.25
CA CYS A 37 6.24 -4.93 -6.17
C CYS A 37 6.10 -4.02 -4.93
N VAL A 38 4.87 -3.65 -4.56
CA VAL A 38 4.58 -2.99 -3.28
C VAL A 38 4.94 -3.88 -2.11
N ARG A 39 4.54 -5.16 -2.15
CA ARG A 39 4.80 -6.12 -1.06
C ARG A 39 6.28 -6.25 -0.76
N ILE A 40 7.14 -6.24 -1.79
CA ILE A 40 8.59 -6.40 -1.63
C ILE A 40 9.34 -5.08 -1.39
N ALA A 41 8.67 -3.92 -1.50
CA ALA A 41 9.27 -2.61 -1.29
C ALA A 41 9.96 -2.50 0.10
N PRO A 42 11.11 -1.83 0.19
CA PRO A 42 11.80 -1.64 1.47
C PRO A 42 11.02 -0.67 2.37
N SER A 43 11.14 -0.85 3.68
CA SER A 43 10.62 0.09 4.68
C SER A 43 11.50 0.12 5.92
N ALA A 44 11.47 1.24 6.64
CA ALA A 44 12.20 1.40 7.88
C ALA A 44 11.79 0.32 8.91
N SER A 45 12.80 -0.32 9.51
CA SER A 45 12.64 -1.47 10.41
C SER A 45 11.75 -2.60 9.85
N ASN A 46 11.61 -2.70 8.52
CA ASN A 46 10.75 -3.63 7.79
C ASN A 46 9.27 -3.63 8.25
N LYS A 47 8.76 -2.46 8.66
CA LYS A 47 7.39 -2.35 9.22
C LYS A 47 6.29 -2.58 8.18
N GLN A 48 6.53 -2.21 6.93
CA GLN A 48 5.56 -2.28 5.82
C GLN A 48 4.21 -1.65 6.25
N PRO A 49 4.20 -0.34 6.56
CA PRO A 49 3.07 0.32 7.20
C PRO A 49 1.90 0.57 6.23
N TRP A 50 2.10 0.37 4.92
CA TRP A 50 1.06 0.56 3.91
C TRP A 50 -0.01 -0.52 3.96
N ARG A 51 -1.24 -0.16 3.62
CA ARG A 51 -2.37 -1.04 3.31
C ARG A 51 -3.05 -0.53 2.05
N ILE A 52 -3.44 -1.41 1.14
CA ILE A 52 -4.10 -1.01 -0.10
C ILE A 52 -5.48 -1.65 -0.16
N ILE A 53 -6.50 -0.82 -0.41
CA ILE A 53 -7.85 -1.29 -0.68
C ILE A 53 -8.11 -1.08 -2.17
N LYS A 54 -8.40 -2.16 -2.89
CA LYS A 54 -8.77 -2.14 -4.30
C LYS A 54 -10.30 -2.07 -4.42
N ASP A 55 -10.81 -1.22 -5.32
CA ASP A 55 -12.22 -1.28 -5.70
C ASP A 55 -12.52 -2.49 -6.58
N ARG A 56 -13.68 -3.11 -6.38
CA ARG A 56 -14.12 -4.24 -7.20
C ARG A 56 -14.40 -3.81 -8.63
N ASP A 57 -15.14 -2.72 -8.79
CA ASP A 57 -15.72 -2.29 -10.06
C ASP A 57 -14.82 -1.34 -10.85
N GLN A 58 -13.81 -0.77 -10.18
CA GLN A 58 -12.85 0.15 -10.76
C GLN A 58 -11.44 -0.41 -10.57
N ASN A 59 -10.52 -0.12 -11.48
CA ASN A 59 -9.09 -0.37 -11.26
C ASN A 59 -8.48 0.71 -10.34
N ALA A 60 -9.23 1.09 -9.30
CA ALA A 60 -8.83 2.07 -8.31
C ALA A 60 -8.14 1.36 -7.14
N PHE A 61 -7.05 1.95 -6.66
CA PHE A 61 -6.27 1.44 -5.53
C PHE A 61 -6.02 2.55 -4.53
N HIS A 62 -6.54 2.38 -3.32
CA HIS A 62 -6.47 3.38 -2.26
C HIS A 62 -5.40 3.00 -1.26
N PHE A 63 -4.39 3.85 -1.11
CA PHE A 63 -3.24 3.63 -0.24
C PHE A 63 -3.48 4.28 1.12
N TYR A 64 -3.32 3.47 2.16
CA TYR A 64 -3.47 3.86 3.56
C TYR A 64 -2.20 3.58 4.35
N LEU A 65 -1.99 4.32 5.43
CA LEU A 65 -0.99 4.06 6.45
C LEU A 65 -1.64 3.48 7.72
N LYS A 66 -1.17 2.29 8.11
CA LYS A 66 -1.34 1.76 9.46
C LYS A 66 -0.15 2.20 10.30
N ARG A 67 -0.30 3.35 10.98
CA ARG A 67 0.75 3.92 11.84
C ARG A 67 1.20 2.92 12.89
N THR A 68 2.52 2.87 13.13
CA THR A 68 3.08 2.04 14.20
C THR A 68 3.18 2.90 15.47
N PRO A 69 2.47 2.56 16.56
CA PRO A 69 2.51 3.34 17.79
C PRO A 69 3.95 3.53 18.30
N GLY A 70 4.29 4.77 18.65
CA GLY A 70 5.61 5.14 19.17
C GLY A 70 6.74 5.20 18.13
N TYR A 71 6.47 4.90 16.85
CA TYR A 71 7.50 4.96 15.80
C TYR A 71 7.88 6.40 15.44
N GLU A 72 6.93 7.33 15.53
CA GLU A 72 7.12 8.77 15.34
C GLU A 72 8.04 9.42 16.40
N ASN A 73 8.18 8.79 17.57
CA ASN A 73 9.05 9.29 18.64
C ASN A 73 10.54 8.99 18.41
N ILE A 74 10.85 8.08 17.47
CA ILE A 74 12.23 7.63 17.19
C ILE A 74 12.98 8.65 16.32
N VAL A 75 12.27 9.37 15.44
CA VAL A 75 12.85 10.37 14.55
C VAL A 75 11.99 11.63 14.61
N LYS A 76 12.31 12.52 15.57
CA LYS A 76 11.41 13.58 16.05
C LYS A 76 10.88 14.61 15.04
N ASP A 77 11.35 14.63 13.79
CA ASP A 77 10.89 15.59 12.78
C ASP A 77 10.66 14.98 11.39
N ILE A 78 10.81 13.65 11.24
CA ILE A 78 10.62 12.97 9.96
C ILE A 78 9.47 11.99 10.09
N LYS A 79 8.42 12.21 9.29
CA LYS A 79 7.36 11.21 9.10
C LYS A 79 7.89 10.05 8.25
N LEU A 80 8.75 9.21 8.83
CA LEU A 80 9.46 8.15 8.11
C LEU A 80 8.51 7.18 7.40
N GLN A 81 7.34 6.89 8.00
CA GLN A 81 6.32 6.06 7.37
C GLN A 81 5.68 6.73 6.13
N ASN A 82 5.74 8.05 5.99
CA ASN A 82 5.34 8.74 4.75
C ASN A 82 6.38 8.51 3.64
N VAL A 83 7.66 8.46 4.00
CA VAL A 83 8.73 8.09 3.06
C VAL A 83 8.57 6.63 2.64
N ASP A 84 8.32 5.73 3.60
CA ASP A 84 8.09 4.31 3.34
C ASP A 84 6.93 4.08 2.34
N ILE A 85 5.78 4.76 2.52
CA ILE A 85 4.67 4.61 1.57
C ILE A 85 4.95 5.27 0.22
N GLY A 86 5.73 6.36 0.17
CA GLY A 86 6.21 6.95 -1.09
C GLY A 86 7.06 5.96 -1.90
N ILE A 87 7.89 5.16 -1.24
CA ILE A 87 8.64 4.07 -1.88
C ILE A 87 7.68 3.00 -2.44
N ALA A 88 6.68 2.60 -1.66
CA ALA A 88 5.66 1.65 -2.11
C ALA A 88 4.87 2.17 -3.34
N MET A 89 4.48 3.45 -3.33
CA MET A 89 3.82 4.11 -4.46
C MET A 89 4.69 4.06 -5.72
N CYS A 90 5.98 4.42 -5.61
CA CYS A 90 6.91 4.38 -6.73
C CYS A 90 7.03 2.96 -7.32
N HIS A 91 7.15 1.94 -6.48
CA HIS A 91 7.19 0.53 -6.91
C HIS A 91 5.92 0.11 -7.66
N PHE A 92 4.75 0.54 -7.18
CA PHE A 92 3.48 0.26 -7.83
C PHE A 92 3.41 0.91 -9.21
N GLU A 93 3.66 2.21 -9.30
CA GLU A 93 3.55 3.00 -10.52
C GLU A 93 4.55 2.55 -11.59
N LEU A 94 5.81 2.31 -11.23
CA LEU A 94 6.82 1.83 -12.18
C LEU A 94 6.41 0.50 -12.81
N MET A 95 5.92 -0.44 -12.00
CA MET A 95 5.48 -1.74 -12.51
C MET A 95 4.17 -1.63 -13.30
N ALA A 96 3.23 -0.79 -12.86
CA ALA A 96 2.00 -0.53 -13.60
C ALA A 96 2.31 0.03 -15.01
N ARG A 97 3.22 1.00 -15.09
CA ARG A 97 3.68 1.59 -16.36
C ARG A 97 4.39 0.58 -17.26
N GLU A 98 5.27 -0.25 -16.71
CA GLU A 98 5.96 -1.31 -17.45
C GLU A 98 4.97 -2.29 -18.10
N LEU A 99 3.88 -2.60 -17.40
CA LEU A 99 2.80 -3.47 -17.90
C LEU A 99 1.77 -2.74 -18.78
N GLY A 100 1.97 -1.45 -19.08
CA GLY A 100 1.04 -0.64 -19.85
C GLY A 100 -0.29 -0.35 -19.16
N LEU A 101 -0.34 -0.52 -17.83
CA LEU A 101 -1.52 -0.22 -17.01
C LEU A 101 -1.62 1.28 -16.80
N LYS A 102 -2.74 1.85 -17.24
CA LYS A 102 -3.01 3.28 -17.12
C LYS A 102 -3.53 3.63 -15.73
N GLY A 103 -3.24 4.85 -15.33
CA GLY A 103 -3.78 5.50 -14.14
C GLY A 103 -2.84 6.59 -13.66
N ASP A 104 -3.32 7.36 -12.68
CA ASP A 104 -2.60 8.49 -12.11
C ASP A 104 -2.88 8.60 -10.61
N TRP A 105 -1.93 9.20 -9.88
CA TRP A 105 -2.10 9.50 -8.45
C TRP A 105 -3.01 10.71 -8.24
N ASN A 106 -4.02 10.54 -7.38
CA ASN A 106 -4.90 11.62 -6.96
C ASN A 106 -5.22 11.52 -5.47
N VAL A 107 -5.36 12.68 -4.83
CA VAL A 107 -5.80 12.78 -3.44
C VAL A 107 -7.30 13.03 -3.44
N ASN A 108 -8.05 11.93 -3.48
CA ASN A 108 -9.49 11.91 -3.38
C ASN A 108 -9.88 10.76 -2.45
N ASP A 109 -10.18 11.06 -1.19
CA ASP A 109 -10.52 10.04 -0.18
C ASP A 109 -11.87 9.42 -0.56
N PRO A 110 -11.94 8.10 -0.83
CA PRO A 110 -13.19 7.44 -1.19
C PRO A 110 -14.12 7.23 0.01
N HIS A 111 -13.70 7.62 1.22
CA HIS A 111 -14.44 7.44 2.48
C HIS A 111 -14.80 5.98 2.76
N ILE A 112 -13.91 5.06 2.37
CA ILE A 112 -14.04 3.63 2.62
C ILE A 112 -13.76 3.31 4.09
N LYS A 113 -14.44 2.28 4.62
CA LYS A 113 -14.13 1.73 5.94
C LYS A 113 -12.69 1.20 5.98
N SER A 114 -11.80 1.97 6.61
CA SER A 114 -10.37 1.67 6.70
C SER A 114 -9.92 1.11 8.05
N GLY A 115 -10.82 0.91 9.02
CA GLY A 115 -10.46 0.36 10.34
C GLY A 115 -9.48 1.24 11.14
N GLY A 116 -9.55 2.57 10.97
CA GLY A 116 -8.71 3.54 11.66
C GLY A 116 -7.35 3.79 11.02
N MET A 117 -7.13 3.29 9.80
CA MET A 117 -5.94 3.59 9.01
C MET A 117 -6.07 4.96 8.34
N GLU A 118 -4.95 5.65 8.22
CA GLU A 118 -4.88 6.98 7.62
C GLU A 118 -4.87 6.87 6.09
N TYR A 119 -5.82 7.50 5.42
CA TYR A 119 -5.81 7.62 3.96
C TYR A 119 -4.65 8.51 3.50
N ILE A 120 -3.98 8.14 2.40
CA ILE A 120 -2.86 8.90 1.83
C ILE A 120 -3.17 9.36 0.40
N VAL A 121 -3.49 8.43 -0.51
CA VAL A 121 -3.64 8.72 -1.94
C VAL A 121 -4.36 7.58 -2.64
N SER A 122 -4.91 7.84 -3.83
CA SER A 122 -5.48 6.82 -4.71
C SER A 122 -4.77 6.80 -6.06
N TRP A 123 -4.66 5.62 -6.64
CA TRP A 123 -4.37 5.41 -8.05
C TRP A 123 -5.68 5.11 -8.77
N THR A 124 -6.00 5.83 -9.83
CA THR A 124 -7.21 5.63 -10.65
C THR A 124 -6.93 5.79 -12.13
#